data_AF-A0A643C0K1-F1
#
_entry.id   AF-A0A643C0K1-F1
#
_cell.length_a   1.000
_cell.length_b   1.000
_cell.length_c   1.000
_cell.angle_alpha   90.00
_cell.angle_beta   90.00
_cell.angle_gamma   90.00
#
_symmetry.space_group_name_H-M   'P 1'
#
loop_
_entity.id
_entity.type
_entity.pdbx_description
1 polymer ?
#
loop_
_entity_poly.entity_id
_entity_poly.type
_entity_poly.pdbx_seq_one_letter_code
_entity_poly.pdbx_strand_id
1 'polypeptide(L)'
;MQRQFGAMLQPGVNKFSLRMFGSQKAVEREQERVKSAGFWIIHPYSDFRFYWDLTMLLLMVGNLIIIPVGITFFKDENTTPWIVFNVVSDTFFLIDLVLNFRTGIVVEDNTEIILDPQRIKMKYLKSWFVVDFISSIPVDYIFLIVETRIDSEVYKTARALRIVRFTKILSLLRLLRLSRLIRYIHQWEEIFHMTYDLASAVVRIVNLIGMMLLLCHWDGCLQFLVPMLQDFPDDCWVSINNMVNNSWGKQYSYALFKAMSHMLCIGYGRQAPVGMSDVWLTMLSMIVGATCYAMFIGHATALIQSLDSSRRQYQEKYKQVEQYMSFHKLPPDTRQRIHDYYEHRYQGKMFDEESILGELSEPLREEIINFNCRKLVASMPLFANADPNFVTSMLTKLRFEVFQPGDYIIREGTIGKKMYFIQHGVVSVLTKGNKETKLADGSYFGGEAAKGPWGDRAMGWRDTEDDIADPHATAWRFNCD
;
A
#
# COMPACT_ATOMS: atom_id res chain seq x y z
N MET A 1 36.47 -7.86 -10.91
CA MET A 1 35.22 -8.46 -11.42
C MET A 1 34.62 -9.52 -10.48
N GLN A 2 35.25 -10.68 -10.22
CA GLN A 2 34.65 -11.72 -9.35
C GLN A 2 34.27 -11.21 -7.94
N ARG A 3 35.14 -10.41 -7.30
CA ARG A 3 34.85 -9.79 -5.99
C ARG A 3 33.68 -8.80 -6.03
N GLN A 4 33.53 -8.06 -7.12
CA GLN A 4 32.42 -7.09 -7.29
C GLN A 4 31.10 -7.82 -7.52
N PHE A 5 31.09 -8.85 -8.37
CA PHE A 5 29.88 -9.65 -8.61
C PHE A 5 29.46 -10.42 -7.35
N GLY A 6 30.42 -11.00 -6.62
CA GLY A 6 30.14 -11.65 -5.34
C GLY A 6 29.61 -10.72 -4.25
N ALA A 7 29.94 -9.42 -4.30
CA ALA A 7 29.36 -8.42 -3.40
C ALA A 7 27.89 -8.12 -3.75
N MET A 8 27.52 -8.11 -5.04
CA MET A 8 26.14 -7.87 -5.46
C MET A 8 25.16 -8.99 -5.07
N LEU A 9 25.65 -10.20 -4.77
CA LEU A 9 24.84 -11.33 -4.31
C LEU A 9 24.53 -11.31 -2.81
N GLN A 10 25.17 -10.41 -2.07
CA GLN A 10 25.00 -10.24 -0.62
C GLN A 10 24.02 -9.09 -0.34
N PRO A 11 23.38 -9.05 0.84
CA PRO A 11 22.53 -7.92 1.20
C PRO A 11 23.40 -6.65 1.38
N GLY A 12 23.09 -5.62 0.61
CA GLY A 12 23.71 -4.30 0.74
C GLY A 12 23.24 -3.59 2.02
N VAL A 13 24.06 -2.66 2.54
CA VAL A 13 23.66 -1.78 3.64
C VAL A 13 22.79 -0.66 3.07
N ASN A 14 21.47 -0.78 3.26
CA ASN A 14 20.48 0.20 2.82
C ASN A 14 19.36 0.31 3.86
N LYS A 15 18.43 1.27 3.68
CA LYS A 15 17.31 1.51 4.62
C LYS A 15 16.47 0.25 4.86
N PHE A 16 16.26 -0.56 3.83
CA PHE A 16 15.51 -1.82 3.92
C PHE A 16 16.24 -2.85 4.78
N SER A 17 17.51 -3.12 4.50
CA SER A 17 18.34 -4.05 5.28
C SER A 17 18.47 -3.63 6.74
N LEU A 18 18.57 -2.33 7.02
CA LEU A 18 18.60 -1.83 8.40
C LEU A 18 17.25 -2.01 9.11
N ARG A 19 16.12 -1.84 8.41
CA ARG A 19 14.79 -2.13 8.97
C ARG A 19 14.58 -3.62 9.22
N MET A 20 15.14 -4.47 8.37
CA MET A 20 15.00 -5.93 8.45
C MET A 20 15.92 -6.57 9.49
N PHE A 21 17.20 -6.19 9.51
CA PHE A 21 18.24 -6.79 10.37
C PHE A 21 18.56 -5.94 11.60
N GLY A 22 18.01 -4.73 11.70
CA GLY A 22 18.12 -3.82 12.85
C GLY A 22 19.38 -2.95 12.87
N SER A 23 20.56 -3.50 12.61
CA SER A 23 21.83 -2.75 12.67
C SER A 23 22.80 -3.12 11.56
N GLN A 24 23.72 -2.22 11.23
CA GLN A 24 24.77 -2.48 10.25
C GLN A 24 25.61 -3.72 10.60
N LYS A 25 25.92 -3.92 11.89
CA LYS A 25 26.66 -5.10 12.36
C LYS A 25 25.88 -6.40 12.13
N ALA A 26 24.55 -6.38 12.23
CA ALA A 26 23.73 -7.54 11.91
C ALA A 26 23.73 -7.83 10.40
N VAL A 27 23.70 -6.79 9.56
CA VAL A 27 23.87 -6.93 8.10
C VAL A 27 25.23 -7.52 7.76
N GLU A 28 26.31 -7.08 8.42
CA GLU A 28 27.66 -7.64 8.22
C GLU A 28 27.75 -9.13 8.60
N ARG A 29 27.14 -9.53 9.73
CA ARG A 29 27.02 -10.96 10.09
C ARG A 29 26.25 -11.76 9.04
N GLU A 30 25.20 -11.18 8.48
CA GLU A 30 24.44 -11.82 7.42
C GLU A 30 25.26 -11.97 6.12
N GLN A 31 26.07 -10.96 5.78
CA GLN A 31 27.02 -11.06 4.66
C GLN A 31 28.05 -12.17 4.88
N GLU A 32 28.57 -12.33 6.11
CA GLU A 32 29.46 -13.44 6.46
C GLU A 32 28.75 -14.79 6.33
N ARG A 33 27.49 -14.88 6.79
CA ARG A 33 26.66 -16.09 6.64
C ARG A 33 26.49 -16.48 5.16
N VAL A 34 26.18 -15.52 4.29
CA VAL A 34 26.09 -15.73 2.83
C VAL A 34 27.41 -16.23 2.24
N LYS A 35 28.55 -15.64 2.63
CA LYS A 35 29.88 -16.07 2.18
C LYS A 35 30.19 -17.52 2.59
N SER A 36 29.70 -17.95 3.74
CA SER A 36 29.91 -19.31 4.27
C SER A 36 28.93 -20.36 3.72
N ALA A 37 27.79 -19.94 3.15
CA ALA A 37 26.70 -20.84 2.76
C ALA A 37 27.00 -21.72 1.53
N GLY A 38 27.92 -21.30 0.66
CA GLY A 38 28.36 -22.10 -0.49
C GLY A 38 28.73 -21.27 -1.71
N PHE A 39 29.01 -21.95 -2.82
CA PHE A 39 29.38 -21.30 -4.07
C PHE A 39 28.17 -20.56 -4.69
N TRP A 40 28.32 -19.24 -4.86
CA TRP A 40 27.41 -18.35 -5.59
C TRP A 40 25.94 -18.44 -5.11
N ILE A 41 25.72 -18.40 -3.81
CA ILE A 41 24.37 -18.28 -3.23
C ILE A 41 23.92 -16.82 -3.30
N ILE A 42 22.67 -16.63 -3.71
CA ILE A 42 22.05 -15.32 -3.92
C ILE A 42 21.16 -15.04 -2.72
N HIS A 43 21.47 -13.98 -1.98
CA HIS A 43 20.61 -13.55 -0.90
C HIS A 43 19.32 -12.92 -1.48
N PRO A 44 18.11 -13.23 -0.95
CA PRO A 44 16.85 -12.73 -1.50
C PRO A 44 16.76 -11.19 -1.46
N TYR A 45 17.42 -10.55 -0.50
CA TYR A 45 17.49 -9.09 -0.36
C TYR A 45 18.79 -8.49 -0.91
N SER A 46 19.45 -9.17 -1.85
CA SER A 46 20.63 -8.63 -2.53
C SER A 46 20.25 -7.67 -3.65
N ASP A 47 21.13 -6.72 -3.96
CA ASP A 47 20.91 -5.79 -5.07
C ASP A 47 20.83 -6.52 -6.41
N PHE A 48 21.63 -7.59 -6.60
CA PHE A 48 21.54 -8.44 -7.79
C PHE A 48 20.14 -9.04 -7.95
N ARG A 49 19.60 -9.65 -6.89
CA ARG A 49 18.28 -10.28 -6.95
C ARG A 49 17.19 -9.25 -7.25
N PHE A 50 17.27 -8.07 -6.64
CA PHE A 50 16.36 -6.96 -6.89
C PHE A 50 16.35 -6.55 -8.38
N TYR A 51 17.51 -6.23 -8.96
CA TYR A 51 17.56 -5.83 -10.38
C TYR A 51 17.20 -6.97 -11.35
N TRP A 52 17.53 -8.21 -10.99
CA TRP A 52 17.14 -9.39 -11.75
C TRP A 52 15.61 -9.55 -11.77
N ASP A 53 14.95 -9.48 -10.61
CA ASP A 53 13.50 -9.58 -10.50
C ASP A 53 12.80 -8.42 -11.23
N LEU A 54 13.36 -7.20 -11.20
CA LEU A 54 12.85 -6.07 -11.97
C LEU A 54 12.92 -6.34 -13.49
N THR A 55 14.05 -6.86 -13.96
CA THR A 55 14.24 -7.21 -15.37
C THR A 55 13.26 -8.32 -15.79
N MET A 56 13.10 -9.34 -14.96
CA MET A 56 12.15 -10.43 -15.19
C MET A 56 10.71 -9.95 -15.17
N LEU A 57 10.35 -8.99 -14.29
CA LEU A 57 9.02 -8.40 -14.24
C LEU A 57 8.69 -7.68 -15.56
N LEU A 58 9.58 -6.81 -16.04
CA LEU A 58 9.40 -6.10 -17.31
C LEU A 58 9.31 -7.07 -18.49
N LEU A 59 10.21 -8.06 -18.55
CA LEU A 59 10.20 -9.08 -19.59
C LEU A 59 8.90 -9.88 -19.54
N MET A 60 8.43 -10.28 -18.36
CA MET A 60 7.24 -11.09 -18.18
C MET A 60 5.96 -10.33 -18.54
N VAL A 61 5.82 -9.07 -18.13
CA VAL A 61 4.70 -8.22 -18.58
C VAL A 61 4.68 -8.11 -20.10
N GLY A 62 5.83 -7.84 -20.72
CA GLY A 62 5.94 -7.81 -22.19
C GLY A 62 5.53 -9.13 -22.84
N ASN A 63 5.99 -10.27 -22.31
CA ASN A 63 5.64 -11.59 -22.82
C ASN A 63 4.14 -11.91 -22.68
N LEU A 64 3.54 -11.64 -21.52
CA LEU A 64 2.13 -11.93 -21.27
C LEU A 64 1.18 -11.08 -22.13
N ILE A 65 1.67 -9.96 -22.69
CA ILE A 65 0.94 -9.13 -23.67
C ILE A 65 1.23 -9.57 -25.11
N ILE A 66 2.51 -9.80 -25.46
CA ILE A 66 2.91 -10.05 -26.85
C ILE A 66 2.53 -11.47 -27.31
N ILE A 67 2.69 -12.47 -26.43
CA ILE A 67 2.50 -13.89 -26.79
C ILE A 67 1.07 -14.18 -27.27
N PRO A 68 -0.01 -13.82 -26.52
CA PRO A 68 -1.37 -14.05 -26.98
C PRO A 68 -1.67 -13.39 -28.33
N VAL A 69 -1.22 -12.14 -28.53
CA VAL A 69 -1.44 -11.40 -29.79
C VAL A 69 -0.77 -12.10 -30.95
N GLY A 70 0.50 -12.49 -30.80
CA GLY A 70 1.24 -13.13 -31.87
C GLY A 70 0.66 -14.50 -32.24
N ILE A 71 0.25 -15.31 -31.25
CA ILE A 71 -0.37 -16.62 -31.48
C ILE A 71 -1.72 -16.49 -32.23
N THR A 72 -2.47 -15.41 -31.97
CA THR A 72 -3.84 -15.28 -32.44
C THR A 72 -3.97 -14.52 -33.76
N PHE A 73 -3.29 -13.38 -33.89
CA PHE A 73 -3.52 -12.45 -34.99
C PHE A 73 -2.43 -12.46 -36.05
N PHE A 74 -1.24 -13.01 -35.78
CA PHE A 74 -0.19 -13.13 -36.80
C PHE A 74 -0.34 -14.44 -37.57
N LYS A 75 -0.41 -14.32 -38.91
CA LYS A 75 -0.57 -15.48 -39.81
C LYS A 75 0.71 -16.29 -39.94
N ASP A 76 1.86 -15.62 -40.02
CA ASP A 76 3.18 -16.23 -40.10
C ASP A 76 3.98 -15.98 -38.82
N GLU A 77 3.90 -16.91 -37.88
CA GLU A 77 4.67 -16.86 -36.63
C GLU A 77 6.14 -17.27 -36.84
N ASN A 78 6.52 -17.78 -38.01
CA ASN A 78 7.89 -18.24 -38.27
C ASN A 78 8.83 -17.13 -38.77
N THR A 79 8.48 -15.86 -38.57
CA THR A 79 9.36 -14.75 -38.95
C THR A 79 10.58 -14.70 -38.02
N THR A 80 11.74 -14.33 -38.57
CA THR A 80 12.99 -14.23 -37.80
C THR A 80 12.86 -13.38 -36.53
N PRO A 81 12.20 -12.20 -36.54
CA PRO A 81 12.05 -11.39 -35.33
C PRO A 81 11.23 -12.07 -34.22
N TRP A 82 10.18 -12.82 -34.58
CA TRP A 82 9.35 -13.55 -33.62
C TRP A 82 10.12 -14.70 -32.96
N ILE A 83 10.89 -15.45 -33.76
CA ILE A 83 11.71 -16.54 -33.24
C ILE A 83 12.80 -15.99 -32.32
N VAL A 84 13.49 -14.92 -32.73
CA VAL A 84 14.52 -14.26 -31.89
C VAL A 84 13.91 -13.79 -30.57
N PHE A 85 12.75 -13.13 -30.60
CA PHE A 85 12.05 -12.70 -29.39
C PHE A 85 11.75 -13.87 -28.44
N ASN A 86 11.16 -14.96 -28.94
CA ASN A 86 10.84 -16.12 -28.11
C ASN A 86 12.08 -16.82 -27.56
N VAL A 87 13.10 -17.05 -28.38
CA VAL A 87 14.34 -17.72 -27.95
C VAL A 87 15.08 -16.88 -26.90
N VAL A 88 15.17 -15.57 -27.09
CA VAL A 88 15.78 -14.67 -26.09
C VAL A 88 14.97 -14.72 -24.80
N SER A 89 13.65 -14.56 -24.88
CA SER A 89 12.76 -14.64 -23.72
C SER A 89 12.90 -15.95 -22.95
N ASP A 90 12.77 -17.08 -23.63
CA ASP A 90 12.87 -18.43 -23.06
C ASP A 90 14.25 -18.65 -22.41
N THR A 91 15.32 -18.09 -22.99
CA THR A 91 16.66 -18.12 -22.39
C THR A 91 16.71 -17.39 -21.05
N PHE A 92 16.13 -16.19 -20.95
CA PHE A 92 16.06 -15.47 -19.67
C PHE A 92 15.25 -16.23 -18.62
N PHE A 93 14.12 -16.86 -19.00
CA PHE A 93 13.32 -17.68 -18.08
C PHE A 93 14.05 -18.94 -17.61
N LEU A 94 14.87 -19.57 -18.47
CA LEU A 94 15.74 -20.68 -18.10
C LEU A 94 16.86 -20.24 -17.15
N ILE A 95 17.47 -19.08 -17.39
CA ILE A 95 18.45 -18.51 -16.45
C ILE A 95 17.78 -18.26 -15.09
N ASP A 96 16.60 -17.64 -15.06
CA ASP A 96 15.86 -17.40 -13.83
C ASP A 96 15.54 -18.71 -13.09
N LEU A 97 15.11 -19.75 -13.80
CA LEU A 97 14.89 -21.09 -13.24
C LEU A 97 16.15 -21.62 -12.54
N VAL A 98 17.32 -21.48 -13.16
CA VAL A 98 18.59 -21.90 -12.56
C VAL A 98 18.95 -21.04 -11.35
N LEU A 99 18.76 -19.72 -11.43
CA LEU A 99 19.02 -18.81 -10.33
C LEU A 99 18.11 -19.08 -9.12
N ASN A 100 16.86 -19.51 -9.33
CA ASN A 100 15.94 -19.87 -8.25
C ASN A 100 16.43 -21.07 -7.41
N PHE A 101 17.28 -21.95 -7.95
CA PHE A 101 17.96 -22.99 -7.15
C PHE A 101 19.08 -22.45 -6.26
N ARG A 102 19.50 -21.20 -6.47
CA ARG A 102 20.56 -20.51 -5.72
C ARG A 102 20.06 -19.34 -4.88
N THR A 103 18.79 -18.95 -5.03
CA THR A 103 18.18 -17.88 -4.24
C THR A 103 17.75 -18.39 -2.87
N GLY A 104 18.16 -17.70 -1.82
CA GLY A 104 17.72 -17.99 -0.46
C GLY A 104 16.21 -17.81 -0.29
N ILE A 105 15.60 -18.64 0.55
CA ILE A 105 14.15 -18.65 0.77
C ILE A 105 13.86 -18.03 2.14
N VAL A 106 13.07 -16.97 2.15
CA VAL A 106 12.51 -16.39 3.39
C VAL A 106 11.39 -17.31 3.87
N VAL A 107 11.46 -17.79 5.11
CA VAL A 107 10.40 -18.58 5.74
C VAL A 107 9.42 -17.63 6.41
N GLU A 108 8.13 -18.02 6.44
CA GLU A 108 7.05 -17.26 7.10
C GLU A 108 7.47 -16.82 8.51
N ASP A 109 7.11 -15.60 8.88
CA ASP A 109 7.54 -14.79 10.03
C ASP A 109 8.85 -13.98 9.89
N ASN A 110 9.49 -13.96 8.71
CA ASN A 110 10.63 -13.06 8.42
C ASN A 110 11.86 -13.22 9.34
N THR A 111 11.89 -14.23 10.21
CA THR A 111 12.96 -14.43 11.19
C THR A 111 14.11 -15.29 10.66
N GLU A 112 13.84 -16.18 9.69
CA GLU A 112 14.84 -17.10 9.16
C GLU A 112 14.90 -17.08 7.62
N ILE A 113 16.12 -16.87 7.10
CA ILE A 113 16.42 -16.97 5.67
C ILE A 113 17.24 -18.24 5.43
N ILE A 114 16.69 -19.19 4.70
CA ILE A 114 17.37 -20.43 4.35
C ILE A 114 18.37 -20.15 3.22
N LEU A 115 19.67 -20.34 3.52
CA LEU A 115 20.76 -20.21 2.54
C LEU A 115 21.41 -21.56 2.16
N ASP A 116 21.07 -22.64 2.86
CA ASP A 116 21.59 -23.98 2.56
C ASP A 116 21.09 -24.44 1.17
N PRO A 117 21.99 -24.69 0.20
CA PRO A 117 21.62 -25.05 -1.17
C PRO A 117 20.74 -26.31 -1.25
N GLN A 118 20.96 -27.28 -0.37
CA GLN A 118 20.21 -28.55 -0.40
C GLN A 118 18.78 -28.34 0.07
N ARG A 119 18.59 -27.53 1.11
CA ARG A 119 17.25 -27.14 1.59
C ARG A 119 16.51 -26.28 0.56
N ILE A 120 17.19 -25.32 -0.06
CA ILE A 120 16.62 -24.49 -1.15
C ILE A 120 16.12 -25.39 -2.27
N LYS A 121 16.97 -26.28 -2.78
CA LYS A 121 16.64 -27.22 -3.86
C LYS A 121 15.41 -28.06 -3.52
N MET A 122 15.39 -28.71 -2.36
CA MET A 122 14.29 -29.60 -1.97
C MET A 122 12.97 -28.83 -1.79
N LYS A 123 13.00 -27.64 -1.20
CA LYS A 123 11.80 -26.81 -1.01
C LYS A 123 11.26 -26.29 -2.36
N TYR A 124 12.15 -25.87 -3.27
CA TYR A 124 11.76 -25.41 -4.60
C TYR A 124 11.19 -26.53 -5.49
N LEU A 125 11.82 -27.71 -5.49
CA LEU A 125 11.34 -28.88 -6.25
C LEU A 125 9.95 -29.35 -5.79
N LYS A 126 9.64 -29.26 -4.49
CA LYS A 126 8.33 -29.66 -3.95
C LYS A 126 7.21 -28.64 -4.17
N SER A 127 7.54 -27.40 -4.53
CA SER A 127 6.56 -26.31 -4.62
C SER A 127 6.33 -25.87 -6.07
N TRP A 128 7.14 -24.94 -6.57
CA TRP A 128 6.86 -24.20 -7.80
C TRP A 128 7.63 -24.68 -9.04
N PHE A 129 8.59 -25.60 -8.86
CA PHE A 129 9.48 -26.04 -9.93
C PHE A 129 8.74 -26.53 -11.18
N VAL A 130 7.69 -27.36 -11.03
CA VAL A 130 7.00 -27.97 -12.18
C VAL A 130 6.39 -26.90 -13.09
N VAL A 131 5.71 -25.91 -12.51
CA VAL A 131 5.07 -24.82 -13.26
C VAL A 131 6.14 -23.91 -13.88
N ASP A 132 7.19 -23.59 -13.13
CA ASP A 132 8.30 -22.77 -13.62
C ASP A 132 9.06 -23.46 -14.75
N PHE A 133 9.27 -24.77 -14.67
CA PHE A 133 9.94 -25.55 -15.70
C PHE A 133 9.13 -25.56 -17.00
N ILE A 134 7.85 -25.97 -16.94
CA ILE A 134 6.96 -26.05 -18.11
C ILE A 134 6.84 -24.69 -18.80
N SER A 135 6.78 -23.60 -18.02
CA SER A 135 6.63 -22.24 -18.55
C SER A 135 7.92 -21.64 -19.12
N SER A 136 9.09 -22.22 -18.82
CA SER A 136 10.40 -21.74 -19.27
C SER A 136 10.92 -22.48 -20.50
N ILE A 137 10.47 -23.72 -20.75
CA ILE A 137 10.92 -24.51 -21.88
C ILE A 137 10.13 -24.18 -23.17
N PRO A 138 10.79 -24.09 -24.34
CA PRO A 138 10.13 -23.89 -25.64
C PRO A 138 9.47 -25.19 -26.14
N VAL A 139 8.36 -25.60 -25.52
CA VAL A 139 7.68 -26.88 -25.84
C VAL A 139 7.24 -26.93 -27.31
N ASP A 140 6.77 -25.81 -27.85
CA ASP A 140 6.34 -25.64 -29.23
C ASP A 140 7.48 -25.93 -30.23
N TYR A 141 8.66 -25.32 -30.04
CA TYR A 141 9.81 -25.53 -30.90
C TYR A 141 10.40 -26.94 -30.77
N ILE A 142 10.45 -27.49 -29.56
CA ILE A 142 10.91 -28.87 -29.33
C ILE A 142 9.99 -29.84 -30.07
N PHE A 143 8.68 -29.67 -29.94
CA PHE A 143 7.70 -30.50 -30.63
C PHE A 143 7.84 -30.40 -32.16
N LEU A 144 8.02 -29.18 -32.69
CA LEU A 144 8.21 -28.96 -34.13
C LEU A 144 9.48 -29.66 -34.64
N ILE A 145 10.60 -29.59 -33.91
CA ILE A 145 11.85 -30.27 -34.28
C ILE A 145 11.67 -31.79 -34.26
N VAL A 146 10.98 -32.33 -33.24
CA VAL A 146 10.73 -33.77 -33.12
C VAL A 146 9.86 -34.27 -34.28
N GLU A 147 8.76 -33.60 -34.58
CA GLU A 147 7.87 -34.00 -35.68
C GLU A 147 8.58 -33.89 -37.03
N THR A 148 9.38 -32.84 -37.26
CA THR A 148 10.17 -32.68 -38.49
C THR A 148 11.19 -33.79 -38.69
N ARG A 149 11.73 -34.38 -37.60
CA ARG A 149 12.66 -35.50 -37.67
C ARG A 149 11.99 -36.86 -37.89
N ILE A 150 10.75 -37.02 -37.42
CA ILE A 150 10.02 -38.29 -37.52
C ILE A 150 9.46 -38.48 -38.93
N ASP A 151 9.00 -37.41 -39.58
CA ASP A 151 8.29 -37.54 -40.85
C ASP A 151 8.50 -36.28 -41.73
N SER A 152 9.55 -36.32 -42.55
CA SER A 152 10.03 -35.19 -43.37
C SER A 152 9.05 -34.76 -44.50
N GLU A 153 7.99 -35.54 -44.78
CA GLU A 153 6.97 -35.20 -45.77
C GLU A 153 5.65 -34.64 -45.18
N VAL A 154 5.55 -34.49 -43.85
CA VAL A 154 4.31 -34.10 -43.13
C VAL A 154 3.71 -32.77 -43.56
N TYR A 155 4.54 -31.83 -44.05
CA TYR A 155 4.12 -30.48 -44.42
C TYR A 155 3.13 -30.40 -45.61
N LYS A 156 2.83 -31.53 -46.29
CA LYS A 156 1.96 -31.55 -47.48
C LYS A 156 0.50 -32.00 -47.25
N THR A 157 0.06 -32.25 -46.01
CA THR A 157 -1.26 -32.84 -45.73
C THR A 157 -2.10 -32.04 -44.72
N ALA A 158 -3.41 -32.33 -44.64
CA ALA A 158 -4.32 -31.80 -43.61
C ALA A 158 -3.84 -32.03 -42.15
N ARG A 159 -2.90 -32.96 -41.96
CA ARG A 159 -2.18 -33.19 -40.71
C ARG A 159 -1.32 -31.98 -40.30
N ALA A 160 -0.74 -31.25 -41.24
CA ALA A 160 0.08 -30.07 -40.99
C ALA A 160 -0.73 -28.93 -40.33
N LEU A 161 -1.98 -28.70 -40.77
CA LEU A 161 -2.87 -27.70 -40.16
C LEU A 161 -3.19 -28.05 -38.69
N ARG A 162 -3.44 -29.33 -38.39
CA ARG A 162 -3.69 -29.79 -37.01
C ARG A 162 -2.46 -29.64 -36.13
N ILE A 163 -1.27 -29.92 -36.66
CA ILE A 163 0.01 -29.75 -35.97
C ILE A 163 0.25 -28.27 -35.65
N VAL A 164 0.01 -27.35 -36.59
CA VAL A 164 0.13 -25.91 -36.35
C VAL A 164 -0.81 -25.43 -35.24
N ARG A 165 -2.09 -25.89 -35.25
CA ARG A 165 -3.04 -25.57 -34.17
C ARG A 165 -2.57 -26.11 -32.82
N PHE A 166 -2.03 -27.32 -32.78
CA PHE A 166 -1.51 -27.90 -31.55
C PHE A 166 -0.27 -27.16 -31.03
N THR A 167 0.64 -26.73 -31.91
CA THR A 167 1.79 -25.90 -31.52
C THR A 167 1.37 -24.55 -30.93
N LYS A 168 0.29 -23.94 -31.43
CA LYS A 168 -0.31 -22.71 -30.86
C LYS A 168 -0.87 -22.94 -29.46
N ILE A 169 -1.42 -24.12 -29.16
CA ILE A 169 -1.90 -24.45 -27.81
C ILE A 169 -0.72 -24.68 -26.86
N LEU A 170 0.33 -25.36 -27.32
CA LEU A 170 1.54 -25.59 -26.53
C LEU A 170 2.28 -24.30 -26.19
N SER A 171 2.31 -23.32 -27.10
CA SER A 171 2.93 -22.02 -26.84
C SER A 171 2.19 -21.18 -25.79
N LEU A 172 0.89 -21.44 -25.55
CA LEU A 172 0.14 -20.85 -24.44
C LEU A 172 0.58 -21.35 -23.05
N LEU A 173 1.34 -22.46 -22.96
CA LEU A 173 1.94 -22.88 -21.68
C LEU A 173 2.87 -21.81 -21.10
N ARG A 174 3.41 -20.90 -21.95
CA ARG A 174 4.16 -19.73 -21.51
C ARG A 174 3.32 -18.78 -20.64
N LEU A 175 1.98 -18.80 -20.71
CA LEU A 175 1.12 -17.98 -19.84
C LEU A 175 1.16 -18.41 -18.36
N LEU A 176 1.63 -19.62 -18.07
CA LEU A 176 1.87 -20.09 -16.69
C LEU A 176 2.93 -19.25 -15.96
N ARG A 177 3.70 -18.43 -16.69
CA ARG A 177 4.59 -17.39 -16.13
C ARG A 177 3.83 -16.40 -15.24
N LEU A 178 2.53 -16.22 -15.43
CA LEU A 178 1.70 -15.39 -14.54
C LEU A 178 1.86 -15.77 -13.07
N SER A 179 2.04 -17.06 -12.75
CA SER A 179 2.28 -17.51 -11.38
C SER A 179 3.53 -16.86 -10.79
N ARG A 180 4.61 -16.73 -11.57
CA ARG A 180 5.87 -16.07 -11.16
C ARG A 180 5.68 -14.57 -11.06
N LEU A 181 4.92 -13.95 -11.98
CA LEU A 181 4.59 -12.52 -11.92
C LEU A 181 3.88 -12.17 -10.61
N ILE A 182 2.87 -12.95 -10.24
CA ILE A 182 2.12 -12.72 -9.01
C ILE A 182 3.05 -12.81 -7.80
N ARG A 183 3.92 -13.85 -7.72
CA ARG A 183 4.88 -14.00 -6.62
C ARG A 183 5.86 -12.82 -6.55
N TYR A 184 6.40 -12.38 -7.68
CA TYR A 184 7.33 -11.25 -7.71
C TYR A 184 6.62 -9.97 -7.29
N ILE A 185 5.42 -9.69 -7.80
CA ILE A 185 4.64 -8.51 -7.38
C ILE A 185 4.39 -8.51 -5.87
N HIS A 186 4.02 -9.65 -5.27
CA HIS A 186 3.79 -9.74 -3.83
C HIS A 186 5.06 -9.48 -3.02
N GLN A 187 6.18 -10.12 -3.40
CA GLN A 187 7.47 -9.90 -2.74
C GLN A 187 7.92 -8.43 -2.85
N TRP A 188 7.70 -7.81 -4.01
CA TRP A 188 7.99 -6.40 -4.22
C TRP A 188 7.06 -5.48 -3.42
N GLU A 189 5.77 -5.80 -3.33
CA GLU A 189 4.81 -5.07 -2.52
C GLU A 189 5.22 -5.08 -1.03
N GLU A 190 5.66 -6.22 -0.51
CA GLU A 190 6.20 -6.33 0.86
C GLU A 190 7.45 -5.47 1.07
N ILE A 191 8.41 -5.50 0.12
CA ILE A 191 9.63 -4.68 0.20
C ILE A 191 9.29 -3.19 0.15
N PHE A 192 8.39 -2.79 -0.75
CA PHE A 192 7.95 -1.40 -0.88
C PHE A 192 7.19 -0.92 0.36
N HIS A 193 6.30 -1.73 0.92
CA HIS A 193 5.60 -1.45 2.17
C HIS A 193 6.58 -1.18 3.32
N MET A 194 7.70 -1.92 3.35
CA MET A 194 8.75 -1.74 4.35
C MET A 194 9.68 -0.55 4.06
N THR A 195 9.69 0.01 2.86
CA THR A 195 10.58 1.15 2.53
C THR A 195 9.87 2.49 2.43
N TYR A 196 8.62 2.48 1.97
CA TYR A 196 7.80 3.65 1.70
C TYR A 196 6.44 3.48 2.37
N ASP A 197 6.12 4.36 3.31
CA ASP A 197 4.78 4.41 3.97
C ASP A 197 3.67 4.92 3.02
N LEU A 198 3.94 5.07 1.73
CA LEU A 198 2.96 5.58 0.77
C LEU A 198 1.90 4.51 0.49
N ALA A 199 0.74 4.71 1.12
CA ALA A 199 -0.56 4.10 0.90
C ALA A 199 -0.53 2.72 0.20
N SER A 200 -0.28 1.65 0.96
CA SER A 200 -0.49 0.25 0.54
C SER A 200 -1.80 0.06 -0.26
N ALA A 201 -2.85 0.79 0.11
CA ALA A 201 -4.12 0.80 -0.62
C ALA A 201 -4.00 1.23 -2.09
N VAL A 202 -3.14 2.21 -2.40
CA VAL A 202 -2.88 2.68 -3.77
C VAL A 202 -2.10 1.64 -4.58
N VAL A 203 -1.09 0.98 -3.98
CA VAL A 203 -0.36 -0.10 -4.67
C VAL A 203 -1.30 -1.26 -4.99
N ARG A 204 -2.14 -1.66 -4.04
CA ARG A 204 -3.14 -2.73 -4.22
C ARG A 204 -4.13 -2.42 -5.35
N ILE A 205 -4.65 -1.20 -5.45
CA ILE A 205 -5.58 -0.84 -6.53
C ILE A 205 -4.88 -0.81 -7.90
N VAL A 206 -3.64 -0.33 -7.97
CA VAL A 206 -2.84 -0.34 -9.22
C VAL A 206 -2.58 -1.77 -9.69
N ASN A 207 -2.18 -2.67 -8.77
CA ASN A 207 -1.97 -4.09 -9.07
C ASN A 207 -3.26 -4.76 -9.58
N LEU A 208 -4.41 -4.43 -8.96
CA LEU A 208 -5.72 -4.94 -9.40
C LEU A 208 -6.09 -4.45 -10.80
N ILE A 209 -5.94 -3.15 -11.07
CA ILE A 209 -6.20 -2.58 -12.40
C ILE A 209 -5.29 -3.23 -13.44
N GLY A 210 -4.01 -3.40 -13.14
CA GLY A 210 -3.06 -4.10 -14.02
C GLY A 210 -3.50 -5.53 -14.35
N MET A 211 -3.94 -6.29 -13.33
CA MET A 211 -4.45 -7.65 -13.51
C MET A 211 -5.74 -7.66 -14.34
N MET A 212 -6.67 -6.73 -14.11
CA MET A 212 -7.91 -6.61 -14.89
C MET A 212 -7.63 -6.33 -16.36
N LEU A 213 -6.71 -5.40 -16.67
CA LEU A 213 -6.31 -5.10 -18.04
C LEU A 213 -5.68 -6.32 -18.72
N LEU A 214 -4.85 -7.08 -18.01
CA LEU A 214 -4.24 -8.30 -18.54
C LEU A 214 -5.29 -9.39 -18.81
N LEU A 215 -6.22 -9.61 -17.89
CA LEU A 215 -7.32 -10.56 -18.08
C LEU A 215 -8.24 -10.15 -19.23
N CYS A 216 -8.54 -8.86 -19.36
CA CYS A 216 -9.33 -8.32 -20.47
C CYS A 216 -8.63 -8.56 -21.81
N HIS A 217 -7.31 -8.36 -21.83
CA HIS A 217 -6.47 -8.61 -22.98
C HIS A 217 -6.48 -10.09 -23.38
N TRP A 218 -6.31 -11.01 -22.41
CA TRP A 218 -6.35 -12.44 -22.65
C TRP A 218 -7.71 -12.94 -23.10
N ASP A 219 -8.78 -12.43 -22.48
CA ASP A 219 -10.14 -12.75 -22.90
C ASP A 219 -10.37 -12.28 -24.34
N GLY A 220 -9.97 -11.05 -24.70
CA GLY A 220 -10.04 -10.56 -26.08
C GLY A 220 -9.29 -11.46 -27.06
N CYS A 221 -8.07 -11.88 -26.72
CA CYS A 221 -7.31 -12.82 -27.55
C CYS A 221 -8.00 -14.19 -27.64
N LEU A 222 -8.55 -14.72 -26.54
CA LEU A 222 -9.25 -15.99 -26.49
C LEU A 222 -10.53 -15.98 -27.35
N GLN A 223 -11.30 -14.89 -27.29
CA GLN A 223 -12.53 -14.69 -28.08
C GLN A 223 -12.26 -14.72 -29.59
N PHE A 224 -11.05 -14.32 -30.04
CA PHE A 224 -10.64 -14.44 -31.44
C PHE A 224 -9.93 -15.77 -31.74
N LEU A 225 -9.17 -16.31 -30.78
CA LEU A 225 -8.41 -17.56 -30.90
C LEU A 225 -9.32 -18.74 -31.25
N VAL A 226 -10.45 -18.89 -30.54
CA VAL A 226 -11.31 -20.07 -30.72
C VAL A 226 -11.95 -20.10 -32.11
N PRO A 227 -12.57 -19.02 -32.62
CA PRO A 227 -13.01 -18.97 -34.02
C PRO A 227 -11.89 -19.24 -35.02
N MET A 228 -10.68 -18.72 -34.77
CA MET A 228 -9.52 -18.97 -35.64
C MET A 228 -9.13 -20.45 -35.67
N LEU A 229 -9.15 -21.16 -34.53
CA LEU A 229 -8.88 -22.60 -34.46
C LEU A 229 -9.96 -23.46 -35.13
N GLN A 230 -11.17 -22.91 -35.31
CA GLN A 230 -12.31 -23.53 -35.98
C GLN A 230 -12.44 -23.13 -37.46
N ASP A 231 -11.44 -22.45 -38.03
CA ASP A 231 -11.45 -21.94 -39.41
C ASP A 231 -12.58 -20.94 -39.69
N PHE A 232 -12.94 -20.12 -38.70
CA PHE A 232 -13.94 -19.04 -38.80
C PHE A 232 -15.30 -19.52 -39.33
N PRO A 233 -16.05 -20.35 -38.58
CA PRO A 233 -17.35 -20.85 -39.03
C PRO A 233 -18.36 -19.70 -39.25
N ASP A 234 -19.37 -19.92 -40.10
CA ASP A 234 -20.30 -18.87 -40.53
C ASP A 234 -21.12 -18.25 -39.39
N ASP A 235 -21.30 -19.00 -38.29
CA ASP A 235 -22.05 -18.61 -37.09
C ASP A 235 -21.21 -17.93 -36.01
N CYS A 236 -19.90 -17.74 -36.23
CA CYS A 236 -19.04 -17.01 -35.30
C CYS A 236 -19.09 -15.49 -35.51
N TRP A 237 -18.83 -14.75 -34.44
CA TRP A 237 -18.85 -13.28 -34.45
C TRP A 237 -17.90 -12.64 -35.47
N VAL A 238 -16.79 -13.31 -35.83
CA VAL A 238 -15.82 -12.78 -36.80
C VAL A 238 -16.39 -12.81 -38.22
N SER A 239 -16.99 -13.94 -38.61
CA SER A 239 -17.59 -14.16 -39.93
C SER A 239 -18.86 -13.33 -40.10
N ILE A 240 -19.74 -13.32 -39.10
CA ILE A 240 -20.96 -12.50 -39.08
C ILE A 240 -20.65 -11.02 -39.28
N ASN A 241 -19.56 -10.53 -38.69
CA ASN A 241 -19.14 -9.14 -38.81
C ASN A 241 -18.32 -8.84 -40.07
N ASN A 242 -18.05 -9.84 -40.93
CA ASN A 242 -17.18 -9.73 -42.10
C ASN A 242 -15.78 -9.22 -41.76
N MET A 243 -15.20 -9.70 -40.65
CA MET A 243 -13.90 -9.22 -40.15
C MET A 243 -12.74 -10.19 -40.36
N VAL A 244 -12.96 -11.34 -40.99
CA VAL A 244 -11.94 -12.39 -41.23
C VAL A 244 -10.71 -11.85 -41.98
N ASN A 245 -10.93 -10.97 -42.96
CA ASN A 245 -9.87 -10.41 -43.83
C ASN A 245 -9.43 -9.00 -43.44
N ASN A 246 -9.87 -8.48 -42.30
CA ASN A 246 -9.46 -7.16 -41.83
C ASN A 246 -8.01 -7.17 -41.34
N SER A 247 -7.42 -5.98 -41.18
CA SER A 247 -6.11 -5.86 -40.53
C SER A 247 -6.16 -6.38 -39.09
N TRP A 248 -5.06 -7.00 -38.65
CA TRP A 248 -4.95 -7.57 -37.31
C TRP A 248 -5.27 -6.55 -36.21
N GLY A 249 -4.89 -5.28 -36.40
CA GLY A 249 -5.20 -4.21 -35.45
C GLY A 249 -6.70 -3.98 -35.28
N LYS A 250 -7.48 -4.01 -36.37
CA LYS A 250 -8.95 -3.89 -36.30
C LYS A 250 -9.58 -5.09 -35.62
N GLN A 251 -9.11 -6.30 -35.96
CA GLN A 251 -9.59 -7.54 -35.34
C GLN A 251 -9.32 -7.55 -33.83
N TYR A 252 -8.08 -7.26 -33.42
CA TYR A 252 -7.69 -7.16 -32.02
C TYR A 252 -8.49 -6.10 -31.27
N SER A 253 -8.66 -4.90 -31.85
CA SER A 253 -9.40 -3.81 -31.22
C SER A 253 -10.85 -4.20 -30.96
N TYR A 254 -11.50 -4.86 -31.92
CA TYR A 254 -12.87 -5.32 -31.73
C TYR A 254 -12.97 -6.48 -30.74
N ALA A 255 -12.04 -7.44 -30.78
CA ALA A 255 -12.02 -8.55 -29.84
C ALA A 255 -11.81 -8.05 -28.39
N LEU A 256 -10.92 -7.08 -28.20
CA LEU A 256 -10.70 -6.40 -26.93
C LEU A 256 -11.93 -5.61 -26.48
N PHE A 257 -12.59 -4.89 -27.40
CA PHE A 257 -13.86 -4.21 -27.11
C PHE A 257 -14.94 -5.19 -26.63
N LYS A 258 -15.08 -6.35 -27.30
CA LYS A 258 -16.02 -7.40 -26.90
C LYS A 258 -15.71 -7.90 -25.49
N ALA A 259 -14.47 -8.26 -25.19
CA ALA A 259 -14.03 -8.70 -23.86
C ALA A 259 -14.25 -7.63 -22.78
N MET A 260 -13.87 -6.39 -23.07
CA MET A 260 -14.04 -5.25 -22.15
C MET A 260 -15.52 -4.97 -21.86
N SER A 261 -16.39 -5.12 -22.87
CA SER A 261 -17.84 -4.95 -22.70
C SER A 261 -18.43 -5.96 -21.72
N HIS A 262 -17.90 -7.18 -21.66
CA HIS A 262 -18.31 -8.18 -20.67
C HIS A 262 -17.71 -7.88 -19.30
N MET A 263 -16.44 -7.44 -19.26
CA MET A 263 -15.74 -7.12 -18.02
C MET A 263 -16.38 -5.97 -17.24
N LEU A 264 -16.82 -4.94 -17.94
CA LEU A 264 -17.44 -3.75 -17.35
C LEU A 264 -18.98 -3.82 -17.35
N CYS A 265 -19.55 -5.02 -17.55
CA CYS A 265 -20.98 -5.28 -17.49
C CYS A 265 -21.85 -4.43 -18.46
N ILE A 266 -21.36 -4.18 -19.68
CA ILE A 266 -22.08 -3.46 -20.74
C ILE A 266 -22.79 -4.43 -21.70
N GLY A 267 -22.08 -5.47 -22.19
CA GLY A 267 -22.53 -6.44 -23.22
C GLY A 267 -22.67 -5.85 -24.64
N TYR A 268 -22.77 -6.61 -25.73
CA TYR A 268 -22.18 -7.93 -26.08
C TYR A 268 -21.17 -7.81 -27.26
N GLY A 269 -20.98 -6.60 -27.81
CA GLY A 269 -20.46 -6.40 -29.15
C GLY A 269 -21.55 -5.88 -30.09
N ARG A 270 -21.64 -6.41 -31.32
CA ARG A 270 -22.66 -6.02 -32.30
C ARG A 270 -24.01 -6.72 -32.08
N GLN A 271 -23.98 -7.99 -31.70
CA GLN A 271 -25.17 -8.82 -31.50
C GLN A 271 -24.89 -9.94 -30.49
N ALA A 272 -25.95 -10.59 -30.04
CA ALA A 272 -25.85 -11.77 -29.17
C ALA A 272 -25.10 -12.93 -29.87
N PRO A 273 -24.35 -13.75 -29.12
CA PRO A 273 -23.66 -14.92 -29.68
C PRO A 273 -24.67 -15.91 -30.27
N VAL A 274 -24.35 -16.46 -31.44
CA VAL A 274 -25.20 -17.42 -32.17
C VAL A 274 -24.60 -18.82 -32.06
N GLY A 275 -23.35 -18.99 -32.50
CA GLY A 275 -22.64 -20.25 -32.38
C GLY A 275 -22.41 -20.67 -30.92
N MET A 276 -22.50 -21.97 -30.65
CA MET A 276 -22.36 -22.51 -29.29
C MET A 276 -20.99 -22.23 -28.66
N SER A 277 -19.92 -22.18 -29.47
CA SER A 277 -18.59 -21.79 -29.01
C SER A 277 -18.58 -20.35 -28.48
N ASP A 278 -19.18 -19.42 -29.23
CA ASP A 278 -19.30 -18.01 -28.84
C ASP A 278 -20.19 -17.82 -27.61
N VAL A 279 -21.24 -18.63 -27.44
CA VAL A 279 -22.11 -18.61 -26.25
C VAL A 279 -21.31 -18.97 -25.00
N TRP A 280 -20.61 -20.11 -25.00
CA TRP A 280 -19.82 -20.55 -23.83
C TRP A 280 -18.66 -19.61 -23.52
N LEU A 281 -17.97 -19.09 -24.53
CA LEU A 281 -16.90 -18.09 -24.34
C LEU A 281 -17.43 -16.78 -23.78
N THR A 282 -18.61 -16.35 -24.23
CA THR A 282 -19.26 -15.14 -23.71
C THR A 282 -19.68 -15.35 -22.26
N MET A 283 -20.25 -16.50 -21.90
CA MET A 283 -20.59 -16.83 -20.52
C MET A 283 -19.36 -16.87 -19.60
N LEU A 284 -18.27 -17.49 -20.05
CA LEU A 284 -17.00 -17.52 -19.30
C LEU A 284 -16.46 -16.10 -19.06
N SER A 285 -16.40 -15.30 -20.13
CA SER A 285 -15.96 -13.90 -20.08
C SER A 285 -16.81 -13.05 -19.13
N MET A 286 -18.13 -13.24 -19.12
CA MET A 286 -19.04 -12.55 -18.19
C MET A 286 -18.78 -12.94 -16.73
N ILE A 287 -18.54 -14.23 -16.43
CA ILE A 287 -18.23 -14.68 -15.05
C ILE A 287 -16.91 -14.07 -14.56
N VAL A 288 -15.85 -14.16 -15.38
CA VAL A 288 -14.53 -13.59 -15.06
C VAL A 288 -14.65 -12.07 -14.90
N GLY A 289 -15.34 -11.43 -15.83
CA GLY A 289 -15.58 -9.99 -15.86
C GLY A 289 -16.31 -9.46 -14.63
N ALA A 290 -17.48 -10.03 -14.32
CA ALA A 290 -18.28 -9.64 -13.16
C ALA A 290 -17.52 -9.85 -11.84
N THR A 291 -16.76 -10.93 -11.72
CA THR A 291 -15.92 -11.20 -10.54
C THR A 291 -14.82 -10.15 -10.39
N CYS A 292 -14.11 -9.82 -11.47
CA CYS A 292 -13.07 -8.79 -11.48
C CYS A 292 -13.64 -7.41 -11.13
N TYR A 293 -14.79 -7.05 -11.71
CA TYR A 293 -15.45 -5.78 -11.45
C TYR A 293 -15.95 -5.66 -9.99
N ALA A 294 -16.49 -6.74 -9.42
CA ALA A 294 -16.87 -6.77 -8.01
C ALA A 294 -15.65 -6.58 -7.08
N MET A 295 -14.52 -7.23 -7.38
CA MET A 295 -13.27 -7.01 -6.63
C MET A 295 -12.79 -5.56 -6.76
N PHE A 296 -12.85 -4.98 -7.96
CA PHE A 296 -12.51 -3.57 -8.17
C PHE A 296 -13.32 -2.62 -7.30
N ILE A 297 -14.65 -2.79 -7.25
CA ILE A 297 -15.53 -1.98 -6.40
C ILE A 297 -15.14 -2.13 -4.92
N GLY A 298 -14.89 -3.36 -4.46
CA GLY A 298 -14.47 -3.63 -3.08
C GLY A 298 -13.17 -2.92 -2.70
N HIS A 299 -12.16 -3.00 -3.56
CA HIS A 299 -10.87 -2.30 -3.36
C HIS A 299 -11.00 -0.78 -3.44
N ALA A 300 -11.80 -0.26 -4.38
CA ALA A 300 -12.06 1.18 -4.48
C ALA A 300 -12.76 1.72 -3.23
N THR A 301 -13.73 0.98 -2.68
CA THR A 301 -14.41 1.36 -1.44
C THR A 301 -13.44 1.35 -0.25
N ALA A 302 -12.59 0.32 -0.15
CA ALA A 302 -11.57 0.26 0.91
C ALA A 302 -10.56 1.43 0.81
N LEU A 303 -10.14 1.80 -0.40
CA LEU A 303 -9.27 2.96 -0.63
C LEU A 303 -9.95 4.26 -0.16
N ILE A 304 -11.20 4.50 -0.58
CA ILE A 304 -11.97 5.69 -0.19
C ILE A 304 -12.10 5.77 1.34
N GLN A 305 -12.36 4.64 2.00
CA GLN A 305 -12.45 4.59 3.47
C GLN A 305 -11.11 4.86 4.17
N SER A 306 -9.98 4.54 3.53
CA SER A 306 -8.64 4.75 4.09
C SER A 306 -8.11 6.18 3.96
N LEU A 307 -8.54 6.92 2.93
CA LEU A 307 -7.99 8.25 2.62
C LEU A 307 -8.37 9.32 3.65
N ASP A 308 -9.50 9.15 4.37
CA ASP A 308 -10.00 10.17 5.31
C ASP A 308 -10.28 9.58 6.71
N SER A 309 -9.35 8.77 7.22
CA SER A 309 -9.49 8.05 8.49
C SER A 309 -9.68 9.00 9.69
N SER A 310 -8.87 10.05 9.82
CA SER A 310 -8.93 10.98 10.97
C SER A 310 -10.18 11.85 10.97
N ARG A 311 -10.67 12.26 9.78
CA ARG A 311 -11.90 13.05 9.67
C ARG A 311 -13.13 12.17 9.89
N ARG A 312 -13.11 10.93 9.39
CA ARG A 312 -14.17 9.95 9.68
C ARG A 312 -14.26 9.67 11.18
N GLN A 313 -13.14 9.46 11.86
CA GLN A 313 -13.10 9.31 13.32
C GLN A 313 -13.69 10.53 14.04
N TYR A 314 -13.33 11.74 13.62
CA TYR A 314 -13.93 12.97 14.15
C TYR A 314 -15.46 13.00 13.96
N GLN A 315 -15.95 12.71 12.75
CA GLN A 315 -17.39 12.72 12.45
C GLN A 315 -18.14 11.64 13.23
N GLU A 316 -17.60 10.43 13.33
CA GLU A 316 -18.18 9.33 14.12
C GLU A 316 -18.25 9.70 15.60
N LYS A 317 -17.17 10.28 16.17
CA LYS A 317 -17.17 10.74 17.55
C LYS A 317 -18.16 11.87 17.79
N TYR A 318 -18.18 12.88 16.92
CA TYR A 318 -19.09 14.01 17.04
C TYR A 318 -20.56 13.57 16.92
N LYS A 319 -20.87 12.59 16.06
CA LYS A 319 -22.20 11.99 15.98
C LYS A 319 -22.63 11.32 17.28
N GLN A 320 -21.70 10.67 18.00
CA GLN A 320 -21.99 10.14 19.35
C GLN A 320 -22.28 11.27 20.35
N VAL A 321 -21.59 12.40 20.25
CA VAL A 321 -21.86 13.59 21.07
C VAL A 321 -23.25 14.14 20.77
N GLU A 322 -23.65 14.26 19.50
CA GLU A 322 -25.01 14.68 19.13
C GLU A 322 -26.09 13.74 19.69
N GLN A 323 -25.86 12.43 19.62
CA GLN A 323 -26.75 11.44 20.21
C GLN A 323 -26.86 11.60 21.73
N TYR A 324 -25.74 11.86 22.41
CA TYR A 324 -25.71 12.14 23.84
C TYR A 324 -26.51 13.42 24.19
N MET A 325 -26.29 14.51 23.45
CA MET A 325 -27.02 15.78 23.65
C MET A 325 -28.53 15.61 23.41
N SER A 326 -28.91 14.81 22.41
CA SER A 326 -30.30 14.49 22.09
C SER A 326 -30.96 13.66 23.17
N PHE A 327 -30.29 12.59 23.62
CA PHE A 327 -30.76 11.70 24.68
C PHE A 327 -31.04 12.46 25.98
N HIS A 328 -30.11 13.34 26.37
CA HIS A 328 -30.27 14.19 27.57
C HIS A 328 -31.12 15.45 27.34
N LYS A 329 -31.64 15.65 26.13
CA LYS A 329 -32.50 16.79 25.77
C LYS A 329 -31.87 18.14 26.15
N LEU A 330 -30.58 18.32 25.86
CA LEU A 330 -29.89 19.57 26.17
C LEU A 330 -30.52 20.76 25.41
N PRO A 331 -30.56 21.97 26.00
CA PRO A 331 -31.06 23.18 25.34
C PRO A 331 -30.26 23.54 24.08
N PRO A 332 -30.87 24.21 23.08
CA PRO A 332 -30.19 24.58 21.83
C PRO A 332 -28.90 25.37 22.03
N ASP A 333 -28.89 26.33 22.96
CA ASP A 333 -27.71 27.17 23.23
C ASP A 333 -26.53 26.34 23.72
N THR A 334 -26.77 25.36 24.61
CA THR A 334 -25.74 24.44 25.09
C THR A 334 -25.23 23.54 23.96
N ARG A 335 -26.11 23.10 23.05
CA ARG A 335 -25.69 22.31 21.88
C ARG A 335 -24.81 23.10 20.94
N GLN A 336 -25.16 24.36 20.66
CA GLN A 336 -24.35 25.24 19.83
C GLN A 336 -22.97 25.47 20.46
N ARG A 337 -22.93 25.75 21.76
CA ARG A 337 -21.68 25.86 22.51
C ARG A 337 -20.82 24.60 22.42
N ILE A 338 -21.40 23.41 22.55
CA ILE A 338 -20.68 22.14 22.39
C ILE A 338 -20.15 21.99 20.96
N HIS A 339 -20.95 22.33 19.94
CA HIS A 339 -20.53 22.31 18.53
C HIS A 339 -19.31 23.20 18.30
N ASP A 340 -19.41 24.48 18.69
CA ASP A 340 -18.35 25.45 18.54
C ASP A 340 -17.08 25.00 19.29
N TYR A 341 -17.23 24.42 20.48
CA TYR A 341 -16.12 23.86 21.24
C TYR A 341 -15.40 22.74 20.49
N TYR A 342 -16.13 21.77 19.93
CA TYR A 342 -15.53 20.65 19.17
C TYR A 342 -14.84 21.13 17.89
N GLU A 343 -15.44 22.09 17.19
CA GLU A 343 -14.84 22.68 15.99
C GLU A 343 -13.52 23.39 16.31
N HIS A 344 -13.47 24.19 17.38
CA HIS A 344 -12.24 24.88 17.80
C HIS A 344 -11.19 23.93 18.38
N ARG A 345 -11.60 22.91 19.16
CA ARG A 345 -10.67 21.99 19.84
C ARG A 345 -10.01 20.99 18.90
N TYR A 346 -10.72 20.51 17.88
CA TYR A 346 -10.27 19.43 17.00
C TYR A 346 -10.11 19.87 15.54
N GLN A 347 -10.68 21.00 15.12
CA GLN A 347 -10.52 21.55 13.76
C GLN A 347 -10.87 20.54 12.65
N GLY A 348 -11.90 19.71 12.91
CA GLY A 348 -12.35 18.67 11.98
C GLY A 348 -11.48 17.41 11.91
N LYS A 349 -10.44 17.28 12.75
CA LYS A 349 -9.58 16.09 12.83
C LYS A 349 -9.39 15.65 14.28
N MET A 350 -9.58 14.36 14.54
CA MET A 350 -9.40 13.81 15.88
C MET A 350 -8.20 12.88 15.88
N PHE A 351 -7.36 13.01 16.91
CA PHE A 351 -6.19 12.15 17.16
C PHE A 351 -6.21 11.73 18.63
N ASP A 352 -5.82 10.48 18.89
CA ASP A 352 -5.51 10.03 20.24
C ASP A 352 -4.06 10.39 20.57
N GLU A 353 -3.85 11.64 20.97
CA GLU A 353 -2.52 12.20 21.20
C GLU A 353 -1.77 11.45 22.33
N GLU A 354 -2.48 10.96 23.35
CA GLU A 354 -1.88 10.20 24.45
C GLU A 354 -1.35 8.84 23.98
N SER A 355 -2.13 8.10 23.18
CA SER A 355 -1.66 6.84 22.59
C SER A 355 -0.49 7.07 21.62
N ILE A 356 -0.60 8.07 20.74
CA ILE A 356 0.45 8.37 19.74
C ILE A 356 1.76 8.75 20.42
N LEU A 357 1.73 9.67 21.38
CA LEU A 357 2.93 10.06 22.12
C LEU A 357 3.45 8.90 22.98
N GLY A 358 2.56 8.03 23.48
CA GLY A 358 2.86 6.83 24.25
C GLY A 358 3.70 5.79 23.49
N GLU A 359 3.45 5.63 22.19
CA GLU A 359 4.18 4.71 21.30
C GLU A 359 5.57 5.21 20.91
N LEU A 360 5.81 6.53 20.98
CA LEU A 360 7.09 7.13 20.65
C LEU A 360 8.12 6.95 21.76
N SER A 361 9.40 6.83 21.35
CA SER A 361 10.53 6.90 22.27
C SER A 361 10.59 8.25 22.99
N GLU A 362 11.09 8.27 24.21
CA GLU A 362 11.20 9.46 25.05
C GLU A 362 11.86 10.67 24.34
N PRO A 363 13.01 10.55 23.62
CA PRO A 363 13.60 11.70 22.96
C PRO A 363 12.72 12.31 21.85
N LEU A 364 12.02 11.46 21.07
CA LEU A 364 11.08 11.92 20.03
C LEU A 364 9.88 12.63 20.65
N ARG A 365 9.39 12.13 21.79
CA ARG A 365 8.31 12.77 22.54
C ARG A 365 8.73 14.14 23.03
N GLU A 366 9.92 14.25 23.64
CA GLU A 366 10.49 15.52 24.08
C GLU A 366 10.66 16.50 22.91
N GLU A 367 11.16 16.03 21.76
CA GLU A 367 11.34 16.86 20.57
C GLU A 367 10.01 17.41 20.04
N ILE A 368 8.98 16.58 19.92
CA ILE A 368 7.64 16.99 19.47
C ILE A 368 7.02 17.99 20.43
N ILE A 369 7.10 17.72 21.73
CA ILE A 369 6.51 18.59 22.76
C ILE A 369 7.24 19.94 22.79
N ASN A 370 8.57 19.94 22.75
CA ASN A 370 9.36 21.17 22.65
C ASN A 370 9.00 21.98 21.39
N PHE A 371 8.81 21.30 20.24
CA PHE A 371 8.38 21.96 19.01
C PHE A 371 6.97 22.58 19.12
N ASN A 372 6.01 21.86 19.69
CA ASN A 372 4.63 22.33 19.87
C ASN A 372 4.55 23.52 20.84
N CYS A 373 5.34 23.50 21.90
CA CYS A 373 5.35 24.52 22.95
C CYS A 373 6.40 25.63 22.73
N ARG A 374 7.20 25.61 21.65
CA ARG A 374 8.29 26.58 21.42
C ARG A 374 7.87 28.05 21.51
N LYS A 375 6.66 28.38 21.08
CA LYS A 375 6.12 29.75 21.15
C LYS A 375 5.87 30.16 22.60
N LEU A 376 5.33 29.23 23.41
CA LEU A 376 5.10 29.44 24.83
C LEU A 376 6.41 29.59 25.60
N VAL A 377 7.40 28.73 25.32
CA VAL A 377 8.73 28.80 25.95
C VAL A 377 9.42 30.12 25.62
N ALA A 378 9.32 30.58 24.37
CA ALA A 378 9.95 31.83 23.94
C ALA A 378 9.26 33.09 24.51
N SER A 379 7.94 33.06 24.72
CA SER A 379 7.20 34.20 25.24
C SER A 379 7.25 34.30 26.77
N MET A 380 7.46 33.19 27.48
CA MET A 380 7.45 33.15 28.94
C MET A 380 8.82 33.45 29.57
N PRO A 381 8.95 34.54 30.34
CA PRO A 381 10.20 34.87 31.03
C PRO A 381 10.66 33.78 32.01
N LEU A 382 9.71 33.03 32.58
CA LEU A 382 9.97 31.92 33.50
C LEU A 382 10.75 30.79 32.84
N PHE A 383 10.47 30.47 31.57
CA PHE A 383 11.15 29.39 30.84
C PHE A 383 12.34 29.88 30.04
N ALA A 384 12.33 31.14 29.60
CA ALA A 384 13.43 31.73 28.83
C ALA A 384 14.78 31.69 29.58
N ASN A 385 14.77 31.78 30.91
CA ASN A 385 15.97 31.80 31.75
C ASN A 385 16.16 30.53 32.59
N ALA A 386 15.33 29.50 32.40
CA ALA A 386 15.39 28.26 33.17
C ALA A 386 16.31 27.22 32.53
N ASP A 387 16.69 26.21 33.32
CA ASP A 387 17.44 25.05 32.81
C ASP A 387 16.62 24.30 31.74
N PRO A 388 17.19 23.98 30.55
CA PRO A 388 16.46 23.28 29.50
C PRO A 388 15.87 21.92 29.91
N ASN A 389 16.51 21.19 30.84
CA ASN A 389 15.98 19.92 31.34
C ASN A 389 14.74 20.15 32.21
N PHE A 390 14.75 21.21 33.02
CA PHE A 390 13.57 21.62 33.79
C PHE A 390 12.41 22.01 32.86
N VAL A 391 12.68 22.81 31.82
CA VAL A 391 11.66 23.20 30.83
C VAL A 391 11.08 21.97 30.16
N THR A 392 11.91 21.07 29.63
CA THR A 392 11.45 19.83 28.97
C THR A 392 10.62 18.96 29.93
N SER A 393 11.09 18.76 31.16
CA SER A 393 10.38 17.98 32.19
C SER A 393 9.01 18.57 32.50
N MET A 394 8.88 19.89 32.53
CA MET A 394 7.61 20.54 32.79
C MET A 394 6.69 20.51 31.57
N LEU A 395 7.22 20.74 30.35
CA LEU A 395 6.43 20.69 29.12
C LEU A 395 5.79 19.31 28.89
N THR A 396 6.47 18.23 29.25
CA THR A 396 5.92 16.85 29.15
C THR A 396 4.72 16.59 30.08
N LYS A 397 4.49 17.46 31.07
CA LYS A 397 3.34 17.38 32.00
C LYS A 397 2.20 18.30 31.60
N LEU A 398 2.41 19.17 30.63
CA LEU A 398 1.37 20.08 30.16
C LEU A 398 0.30 19.34 29.37
N ARG A 399 -0.96 19.76 29.55
CA ARG A 399 -2.12 19.27 28.80
C ARG A 399 -2.80 20.43 28.09
N PHE A 400 -3.07 20.27 26.80
CA PHE A 400 -3.73 21.31 26.01
C PHE A 400 -5.23 21.39 26.32
N GLU A 401 -5.71 22.57 26.72
CA GLU A 401 -7.11 22.88 26.98
C GLU A 401 -7.55 24.10 26.15
N VAL A 402 -8.84 24.15 25.81
CA VAL A 402 -9.48 25.24 25.05
C VAL A 402 -10.68 25.73 25.85
N PHE A 403 -10.88 27.04 25.94
CA PHE A 403 -11.98 27.68 26.64
C PHE A 403 -12.77 28.58 25.68
N GLN A 404 -14.09 28.64 25.84
CA GLN A 404 -14.94 29.54 25.05
C GLN A 404 -15.00 30.94 25.71
N PRO A 405 -15.28 32.00 24.93
CA PRO A 405 -15.51 33.33 25.49
C PRO A 405 -16.59 33.30 26.59
N GLY A 406 -16.31 33.93 27.73
CA GLY A 406 -17.21 33.99 28.87
C GLY A 406 -17.18 32.78 29.81
N ASP A 407 -16.36 31.75 29.53
CA ASP A 407 -16.13 30.66 30.46
C ASP A 407 -15.25 31.11 31.63
N TYR A 408 -15.69 30.80 32.85
CA TYR A 408 -14.88 30.93 34.07
C TYR A 408 -13.89 29.76 34.13
N ILE A 409 -12.61 30.06 33.99
CA ILE A 409 -11.50 29.10 34.05
C ILE A 409 -11.18 28.77 35.52
N ILE A 410 -11.02 29.80 36.34
CA ILE A 410 -10.82 29.72 37.79
C ILE A 410 -11.94 30.49 38.48
N ARG A 411 -12.37 30.01 39.65
CA ARG A 411 -13.36 30.67 40.49
C ARG A 411 -12.77 31.08 41.84
N GLU A 412 -12.98 32.32 42.24
CA GLU A 412 -12.56 32.87 43.52
C GLU A 412 -13.14 32.03 44.68
N GLY A 413 -12.30 31.72 45.66
CA GLY A 413 -12.67 30.95 46.85
C GLY A 413 -12.69 29.44 46.64
N THR A 414 -12.37 28.94 45.45
CA THR A 414 -12.19 27.51 45.19
C THR A 414 -10.76 27.04 45.46
N ILE A 415 -10.57 25.73 45.60
CA ILE A 415 -9.23 25.14 45.81
C ILE A 415 -8.61 24.87 44.43
N GLY A 416 -7.55 25.61 44.11
CA GLY A 416 -6.78 25.48 42.90
C GLY A 416 -5.96 24.20 42.90
N LYS A 417 -6.15 23.36 41.88
CA LYS A 417 -5.40 22.11 41.65
C LYS A 417 -4.51 22.17 40.40
N LYS A 418 -4.56 23.27 39.67
CA LYS A 418 -4.03 23.40 38.32
C LYS A 418 -3.48 24.79 38.12
N MET A 419 -2.39 24.88 37.37
CA MET A 419 -1.84 26.12 36.85
C MET A 419 -2.05 26.17 35.34
N TYR A 420 -2.27 27.36 34.80
CA TYR A 420 -2.55 27.57 33.38
C TYR A 420 -1.55 28.52 32.73
N PHE A 421 -1.11 28.14 31.52
CA PHE A 421 -0.19 28.91 30.69
C PHE A 421 -0.89 29.30 29.39
N ILE A 422 -1.01 30.60 29.10
CA ILE A 422 -1.76 31.08 27.94
C ILE A 422 -0.89 30.92 26.69
N GLN A 423 -1.28 30.01 25.80
CA GLN A 423 -0.63 29.86 24.50
C GLN A 423 -1.17 30.88 23.51
N HIS A 424 -2.49 31.06 23.48
CA HIS A 424 -3.16 31.99 22.58
C HIS A 424 -4.48 32.46 23.16
N GLY A 425 -4.76 33.77 23.08
CA GLY A 425 -6.00 34.40 23.54
C GLY A 425 -5.79 35.33 24.73
N VAL A 426 -6.88 35.95 25.20
CA VAL A 426 -6.83 36.85 26.35
C VAL A 426 -7.75 36.33 27.46
N VAL A 427 -7.33 36.51 28.70
CA VAL A 427 -8.05 36.14 29.91
C VAL A 427 -8.21 37.38 30.78
N SER A 428 -9.40 37.61 31.29
CA SER A 428 -9.74 38.69 32.21
C SER A 428 -9.77 38.16 33.64
N VAL A 429 -8.86 38.66 34.46
CA VAL A 429 -8.77 38.42 35.90
C VAL A 429 -9.68 39.40 36.62
N LEU A 430 -10.63 38.88 37.38
CA LEU A 430 -11.62 39.63 38.16
C LEU A 430 -11.39 39.39 39.65
N THR A 431 -11.01 40.44 40.36
CA THR A 431 -10.81 40.40 41.82
C THR A 431 -11.81 41.33 42.49
N LYS A 432 -12.44 40.89 43.58
CA LYS A 432 -13.45 41.68 44.28
C LYS A 432 -12.88 43.01 44.80
N GLY A 433 -13.26 44.11 44.16
CA GLY A 433 -12.85 45.47 44.54
C GLY A 433 -11.66 46.04 43.77
N ASN A 434 -11.03 45.27 42.87
CA ASN A 434 -10.01 45.77 41.96
C ASN A 434 -10.55 45.93 40.53
N LYS A 435 -9.80 46.64 39.68
CA LYS A 435 -10.09 46.72 38.25
C LYS A 435 -9.70 45.40 37.57
N GLU A 436 -10.49 45.02 36.57
CA GLU A 436 -10.21 43.90 35.67
C GLU A 436 -8.80 44.02 35.07
N THR A 437 -8.03 42.93 35.15
CA THR A 437 -6.69 42.85 34.55
C THR A 437 -6.71 41.85 33.42
N LYS A 438 -6.18 42.22 32.24
CA LYS A 438 -6.14 41.33 31.08
C LYS A 438 -4.77 40.67 30.94
N LEU A 439 -4.75 39.36 30.84
CA LEU A 439 -3.58 38.53 30.57
C LEU A 439 -3.64 38.04 29.12
N ALA A 440 -2.52 38.11 28.41
CA ALA A 440 -2.40 37.72 27.00
C ALA A 440 -1.38 36.59 26.80
N ASP A 441 -1.18 36.16 25.55
CA ASP A 441 -0.20 35.16 25.12
C ASP A 441 1.15 35.30 25.85
N GLY A 442 1.64 34.21 26.45
CA GLY A 442 2.88 34.19 27.26
C GLY A 442 2.71 34.56 28.73
N SER A 443 1.48 34.90 29.16
CA SER A 443 1.15 35.04 30.59
C SER A 443 0.73 33.70 31.19
N TYR A 444 0.76 33.59 32.52
CA TYR A 444 0.30 32.42 33.27
C TYR A 444 -0.50 32.85 34.51
N PHE A 445 -1.36 31.97 35.01
CA PHE A 445 -2.24 32.23 36.15
C PHE A 445 -2.55 30.94 36.94
N GLY A 446 -3.17 31.07 38.12
CA GLY A 446 -3.46 29.94 39.01
C GLY A 446 -2.24 29.43 39.81
N GLY A 447 -1.31 30.33 40.15
CA GLY A 447 -0.05 30.01 40.84
C GLY A 447 0.19 30.69 42.18
N GLU A 448 -0.74 31.50 42.69
CA GLU A 448 -0.55 32.24 43.95
C GLU A 448 -0.98 31.45 45.19
N ALA A 449 -0.07 31.30 46.15
CA ALA A 449 -0.29 30.58 47.40
C ALA A 449 -1.19 31.41 48.32
N ALA A 450 -2.38 30.91 48.64
CA ALA A 450 -3.15 31.45 49.75
C ALA A 450 -2.42 31.18 51.07
N LYS A 451 -1.89 32.25 51.68
CA LYS A 451 -1.49 32.22 53.09
C LYS A 451 -2.74 32.12 53.96
N GLY A 452 -2.98 30.95 54.54
CA GLY A 452 -3.99 30.79 55.59
C GLY A 452 -3.64 31.62 56.84
N PRO A 453 -4.63 32.02 57.66
CA PRO A 453 -4.40 32.79 58.89
C PRO A 453 -3.70 31.99 60.01
N TRP A 454 -3.43 30.71 59.79
CA TRP A 454 -2.69 29.84 60.70
C TRP A 454 -1.52 29.25 59.92
N GLY A 455 -0.31 29.63 60.30
CA GLY A 455 0.91 29.01 59.81
C GLY A 455 0.84 27.50 60.03
N ASP A 456 1.30 26.78 59.01
CA ASP A 456 1.53 25.33 58.95
C ASP A 456 0.44 24.48 58.29
N ARG A 457 0.85 23.94 57.11
CA ARG A 457 0.23 22.95 56.21
C ARG A 457 -0.73 23.50 55.15
N ALA A 458 -0.16 23.95 54.03
CA ALA A 458 -0.88 24.04 52.76
C ALA A 458 -0.76 22.70 51.99
N MET A 459 -1.88 22.00 51.81
CA MET A 459 -2.03 20.90 50.83
C MET A 459 -2.84 21.36 49.60
N GLY A 460 -2.77 22.64 49.25
CA GLY A 460 -3.44 23.20 48.07
C GLY A 460 -3.45 24.72 48.04
N TRP A 461 -3.60 25.27 46.84
CA TRP A 461 -3.73 26.71 46.56
C TRP A 461 -5.20 27.10 46.76
N ARG A 462 -5.51 28.26 47.34
CA ARG A 462 -6.88 28.79 47.35
C ARG A 462 -6.89 29.97 46.38
N ASP A 463 -7.72 29.87 45.36
CA ASP A 463 -7.78 30.87 44.30
C ASP A 463 -8.45 32.13 44.83
N THR A 464 -7.81 33.29 44.66
CA THR A 464 -8.29 34.58 45.17
C THR A 464 -8.97 35.43 44.10
N GLU A 465 -9.09 34.93 42.88
CA GLU A 465 -9.55 35.67 41.70
C GLU A 465 -10.43 34.79 40.79
N ASP A 466 -11.36 35.41 40.07
CA ASP A 466 -12.14 34.78 38.99
C ASP A 466 -11.44 35.05 37.64
N ASP A 467 -11.12 34.02 36.86
CA ASP A 467 -10.47 34.18 35.55
C ASP A 467 -11.44 33.83 34.41
N ILE A 468 -11.72 34.77 33.50
CA ILE A 468 -12.68 34.61 32.39
C ILE A 468 -11.98 34.69 31.03
N ALA A 469 -12.28 33.79 30.09
CA ALA A 469 -11.74 33.86 28.72
C ALA A 469 -12.41 34.96 27.85
N ASP A 470 -11.62 35.71 27.06
CA ASP A 470 -12.09 36.82 26.17
C ASP A 470 -11.15 37.06 24.94
N PRO A 471 -11.50 36.76 23.68
CA PRO A 471 -12.28 35.63 23.18
C PRO A 471 -11.38 34.42 22.83
N HIS A 472 -11.92 33.20 22.88
CA HIS A 472 -11.26 31.90 22.61
C HIS A 472 -9.81 31.79 23.12
N ALA A 473 -9.67 31.54 24.42
CA ALA A 473 -8.38 31.26 25.03
C ALA A 473 -8.01 29.77 24.89
N THR A 474 -6.80 29.51 24.42
CA THR A 474 -6.14 28.20 24.48
C THR A 474 -5.04 28.26 25.51
N ALA A 475 -5.03 27.29 26.41
CA ALA A 475 -4.10 27.26 27.53
C ALA A 475 -3.51 25.87 27.69
N TRP A 476 -2.25 25.82 28.10
CA TRP A 476 -1.64 24.60 28.60
C TRP A 476 -1.86 24.53 30.10
N ARG A 477 -2.45 23.43 30.54
CA ARG A 477 -2.69 23.12 31.93
C ARG A 477 -1.53 22.29 32.49
N PHE A 478 -1.06 22.67 33.68
CA PHE A 478 -0.19 21.86 34.52
C PHE A 478 -0.99 21.38 35.74
N ASN A 479 -0.92 20.08 36.06
CA ASN A 479 -1.49 19.55 37.30
C ASN A 479 -0.47 19.66 38.41
N CYS A 480 -0.87 20.21 39.56
CA CYS A 480 0.01 20.43 40.71
C CYS A 480 0.03 19.24 41.71
N ASP A 481 -0.57 18.10 41.34
CA ASP A 481 -0.69 16.90 42.20
C ASP A 481 0.63 16.11 42.32
#